data_AF-A0A3S3RW01-F1
#
_entry.id   AF-A0A3S3RW01-F1
#
_cell.length_a   1.000
_cell.length_b   1.000
_cell.length_c   1.000
_cell.angle_alpha   90.00
_cell.angle_beta   90.00
_cell.angle_gamma   90.00
#
_symmetry.space_group_name_H-M   'P 1'
#
loop_
_entity.id
_entity.type
_entity.pdbx_description
1 polymer ?
#
loop_
_entity_poly.entity_id
_entity_poly.type
_entity_poly.pdbx_seq_one_letter_code
_entity_poly.pdbx_strand_id
1 'polypeptide(L)'
;CDQNAPILYDRPEPMPSVISYAVSATNEKDEEKLFSVLTRLLDEDPTLKMTHEYQTHEVLISGVGQVHLDALKDKLKRKFSVEMELAQPKIPYKETLKAKTTAKVSIKSSPVVGASTATALLSWSRWATASILNLLTRS
;
A
#
# COMPACT_ATOMS: atom_id res chain seq x y z
N CYS A 1 16.91 -27.73 31.87
CA CYS A 1 16.28 -28.13 30.60
C CYS A 1 17.21 -29.09 29.89
N ASP A 2 16.74 -30.28 29.56
CA ASP A 2 17.50 -31.29 28.81
C ASP A 2 17.65 -30.84 27.35
N GLN A 3 18.85 -30.96 26.77
CA GLN A 3 19.12 -30.50 25.40
C GLN A 3 18.43 -31.37 24.34
N ASN A 4 18.02 -32.60 24.69
CA ASN A 4 17.41 -33.55 23.76
C ASN A 4 15.88 -33.51 23.72
N ALA A 5 15.24 -32.68 24.54
CA ALA A 5 13.78 -32.52 24.54
C ALA A 5 13.40 -31.05 24.73
N PRO A 6 13.48 -30.21 23.67
CA PRO A 6 13.04 -28.84 23.75
C PRO A 6 11.52 -28.80 23.92
N ILE A 7 11.07 -28.28 25.07
CA ILE A 7 9.66 -28.06 25.36
C ILE A 7 9.25 -26.79 24.60
N LEU A 8 8.51 -26.95 23.50
CA LEU A 8 7.92 -25.82 22.79
C LEU A 8 6.61 -25.42 23.49
N TYR A 9 6.61 -24.21 24.05
CA TYR A 9 5.38 -23.58 24.54
C TYR A 9 4.67 -22.89 23.38
N ASP A 10 3.34 -22.99 23.38
CA ASP A 10 2.53 -22.26 22.44
C ASP A 10 2.64 -20.76 22.70
N ARG A 11 2.80 -19.96 21.64
CA ARG A 11 2.96 -18.51 21.79
C ARG A 11 1.58 -17.89 21.97
N PRO A 12 1.40 -16.99 22.96
CA PRO A 12 0.14 -16.28 23.10
C PRO A 12 -0.13 -15.44 21.84
N GLU A 13 -1.34 -15.54 21.28
CA GLU A 13 -1.75 -14.69 20.17
C GLU A 13 -1.85 -13.22 20.63
N PRO A 14 -1.30 -12.26 19.86
CA PRO A 14 -1.42 -10.86 20.19
C PRO A 14 -2.88 -10.39 20.03
N MET A 15 -3.35 -9.58 20.97
CA MET A 15 -4.72 -9.04 20.91
C MET A 15 -4.93 -8.20 19.65
N PRO A 16 -6.10 -8.32 19.00
CA PRO A 16 -6.43 -7.47 17.86
C PRO A 16 -6.64 -6.01 18.31
N SER A 17 -6.13 -5.07 17.52
CA SER A 17 -6.38 -3.64 17.69
C SER A 17 -7.85 -3.31 17.41
N VAL A 18 -8.49 -2.54 18.29
CA VAL A 18 -9.93 -2.23 18.23
C VAL A 18 -10.20 -0.87 17.60
N ILE A 19 -9.28 0.07 17.75
CA ILE A 19 -9.42 1.45 17.28
C ILE A 19 -8.27 1.85 16.37
N SER A 20 -8.54 2.76 15.42
CA SER A 20 -7.53 3.32 14.52
C SER A 20 -7.64 4.85 14.51
N TYR A 21 -6.50 5.54 14.51
CA TYR A 21 -6.40 7.00 14.43
C TYR A 21 -5.35 7.39 13.39
N ALA A 22 -5.58 8.50 12.70
CA ALA A 22 -4.58 9.12 11.84
C ALA A 22 -3.58 9.88 12.71
N VAL A 23 -2.29 9.67 12.43
CA VAL A 23 -1.19 10.29 13.16
C VAL A 23 -0.48 11.28 12.24
N SER A 24 -0.29 12.50 12.74
CA SER A 24 0.50 13.53 12.08
C SER A 24 1.45 14.22 13.07
N ALA A 25 2.62 14.61 12.58
CA ALA A 25 3.52 15.48 13.33
C ALA A 25 3.00 16.92 13.30
N THR A 26 3.15 17.66 14.40
CA THR A 26 2.82 19.10 14.42
C THR A 26 3.81 19.92 13.59
N ASN A 27 5.08 19.49 13.52
CA ASN A 27 6.14 20.14 12.75
C ASN A 27 6.68 19.19 11.68
N GLU A 28 6.88 19.71 10.47
CA GLU A 28 7.51 18.97 9.35
C GLU A 28 8.92 18.46 9.72
N LYS A 29 9.67 19.23 10.52
CA LYS A 29 11.03 18.86 10.98
C LYS A 29 11.06 17.66 11.93
N ASP A 30 9.94 17.36 12.57
CA ASP A 30 9.84 16.27 13.55
C ASP A 30 9.18 15.02 12.97
N GLU A 31 8.74 15.07 11.71
CA GLU A 31 8.08 13.98 11.00
C GLU A 31 8.99 12.75 10.87
N GLU A 32 10.22 12.93 10.37
CA GLU A 32 11.19 11.84 10.23
C GLU A 32 11.51 11.16 11.58
N LYS A 33 11.61 11.96 12.64
CA LYS A 33 11.86 11.46 14.00
C LYS A 33 10.66 10.67 14.50
N LEU A 34 9.44 11.17 14.28
CA LEU A 34 8.20 10.52 14.67
C LEU A 34 8.14 9.11 14.08
N PHE A 35 8.38 8.96 12.77
CA PHE A 35 8.41 7.64 12.11
C PHE A 35 9.46 6.68 12.68
N SER A 36 10.67 7.20 12.93
CA SER A 36 11.75 6.38 13.51
C SER A 36 11.42 5.87 14.91
N VAL A 37 10.72 6.70 15.71
CA VAL A 37 10.35 6.37 17.09
C VAL A 37 9.14 5.44 17.12
N LEU A 38 8.14 5.67 16.28
CA LEU A 38 6.99 4.77 16.17
C LEU A 38 7.43 3.34 15.84
N THR A 39 8.37 3.18 14.92
CA THR A 39 8.92 1.85 14.58
C THR A 39 9.52 1.16 15.81
N ARG A 40 10.32 1.89 16.61
CA ARG A 40 10.88 1.36 17.87
C ARG A 40 9.81 1.03 18.91
N LEU A 41 8.74 1.82 18.97
CA LEU A 41 7.62 1.58 19.89
C LEU A 41 6.79 0.36 19.49
N LEU A 42 6.67 0.05 18.20
CA LEU A 42 6.03 -1.19 17.71
C LEU A 42 6.84 -2.42 18.09
N ASP A 43 8.17 -2.33 18.09
CA ASP A 43 9.04 -3.41 18.56
C ASP A 43 8.96 -3.60 20.09
N GLU A 44 8.76 -2.50 20.84
CA GLU A 44 8.53 -2.55 22.29
C GLU A 44 7.14 -3.13 22.64
N ASP A 45 6.10 -2.81 21.85
CA ASP A 45 4.71 -3.22 22.08
C ASP A 45 4.06 -3.77 20.79
N PRO A 46 3.97 -5.10 20.62
CA PRO A 46 3.43 -5.73 19.42
C PRO A 46 1.90 -5.65 19.32
N THR A 47 1.21 -5.06 20.31
CA THR A 47 -0.25 -4.85 20.24
C THR A 47 -0.62 -3.65 19.37
N LEU A 48 0.35 -2.77 19.12
CA LEU A 48 0.21 -1.65 18.21
C LEU A 48 0.47 -2.09 16.77
N LYS A 49 -0.32 -1.52 15.85
CA LYS A 49 -0.13 -1.73 14.43
C LYS A 49 -0.06 -0.38 13.73
N MET A 50 0.91 -0.23 12.84
CA MET A 50 1.01 0.92 11.95
C MET A 50 0.65 0.48 10.54
N THR A 51 -0.29 1.19 9.92
CA THR A 51 -0.73 0.93 8.53
C THR A 51 -0.67 2.24 7.76
N HIS A 52 -0.17 2.19 6.54
CA HIS A 52 -0.19 3.34 5.63
C HIS A 52 -1.37 3.17 4.66
N GLU A 53 -2.31 4.11 4.65
CA GLU A 53 -3.45 4.08 3.72
C GLU A 53 -3.08 4.79 2.42
N TYR A 54 -3.26 4.12 1.28
CA TYR A 54 -2.81 4.64 -0.01
C TYR A 54 -3.75 5.71 -0.57
N GLN A 55 -5.00 5.73 -0.12
CA GLN A 55 -6.01 6.67 -0.65
C GLN A 55 -5.92 8.07 -0.03
N THR A 56 -5.65 8.14 1.27
CA THR A 56 -5.53 9.41 1.98
C THR A 56 -4.08 9.84 2.14
N HIS A 57 -3.10 8.97 1.86
CA HIS A 57 -1.69 9.16 2.17
C HIS A 57 -1.45 9.53 3.64
N GLU A 58 -2.33 9.06 4.52
CA GLU A 58 -2.25 9.26 5.96
C GLU A 58 -1.71 7.98 6.61
N VAL A 59 -0.93 8.16 7.68
CA VAL A 59 -0.43 7.05 8.49
C VAL A 59 -1.41 6.79 9.62
N LEU A 60 -1.89 5.55 9.69
CA LEU A 60 -2.83 5.09 10.69
C LEU A 60 -2.11 4.30 11.77
N ILE A 61 -2.36 4.66 13.02
CA ILE A 61 -1.99 3.85 14.17
C ILE A 61 -3.22 3.16 14.74
N SER A 62 -3.11 1.86 14.97
CA SER A 62 -4.16 1.04 15.54
C SER A 62 -3.69 0.50 16.89
N GLY A 63 -4.56 0.59 17.89
CA GLY A 63 -4.29 0.16 19.25
C GLY A 63 -5.48 -0.53 19.89
N VAL A 64 -5.24 -1.11 21.07
CA VAL A 64 -6.27 -1.85 21.83
C VAL A 64 -7.33 -0.90 22.41
N GLY A 65 -6.98 0.36 22.70
CA GLY A 65 -7.92 1.35 23.23
C GLY A 65 -7.34 2.76 23.28
N GLN A 66 -8.20 3.75 23.56
CA GLN A 66 -7.83 5.17 23.52
C GLN A 66 -6.71 5.52 24.49
N VAL A 67 -6.74 4.93 25.69
CA VAL A 67 -5.72 5.08 26.73
C VAL A 67 -4.33 4.69 26.23
N HIS A 68 -4.23 3.71 25.33
CA HIS A 68 -2.95 3.30 24.75
C HIS A 68 -2.37 4.42 23.87
N LEU A 69 -3.20 5.07 23.04
CA LEU A 69 -2.78 6.16 22.17
C LEU A 69 -2.38 7.42 22.96
N ASP A 70 -3.09 7.71 24.04
CA ASP A 70 -2.73 8.80 24.95
C ASP A 70 -1.38 8.54 25.63
N ALA A 71 -1.14 7.30 26.10
CA ALA A 71 0.14 6.92 26.68
C ALA A 71 1.30 6.99 25.67
N LEU A 72 1.05 6.71 24.38
CA LEU A 72 2.04 6.91 23.32
C LEU A 72 2.37 8.39 23.13
N LYS A 73 1.36 9.26 23.11
CA LYS A 73 1.56 10.71 23.03
C LYS A 73 2.43 11.21 24.17
N ASP A 74 2.20 10.73 25.39
CA ASP A 74 3.02 11.06 26.55
C ASP A 74 4.46 10.51 26.44
N LYS A 75 4.63 9.27 25.95
CA LYS A 75 5.97 8.69 25.72
C LYS A 75 6.77 9.50 24.70
N LEU A 76 6.14 9.94 23.61
CA LEU A 76 6.76 10.75 22.56
C LEU A 76 7.21 12.11 23.10
N LYS A 77 6.33 12.80 23.84
CA LYS A 77 6.65 14.09 24.48
C LYS A 77 7.82 13.97 25.47
N ARG A 78 7.85 12.91 26.29
CA ARG A 78 8.88 12.73 27.33
C ARG A 78 10.24 12.32 26.77
N LYS A 79 10.28 11.40 25.81
CA LYS A 79 11.54 10.85 25.30
C LYS A 79 12.15 11.69 24.17
N PHE A 80 11.32 12.28 23.32
CA PHE A 80 11.77 12.90 22.07
C PHE A 80 11.34 14.36 21.91
N SER A 81 10.56 14.90 22.85
CA SER A 81 9.99 16.25 22.77
C SER A 81 9.24 16.53 21.46
N VAL A 82 8.73 15.46 20.82
CA VAL A 82 7.93 15.55 19.60
C VAL A 82 6.46 15.63 19.98
N GLU A 83 5.74 16.58 19.39
CA GLU A 83 4.30 16.70 19.54
C GLU A 83 3.60 15.95 18.40
N MET A 84 2.73 15.02 18.80
CA MET A 84 1.93 14.19 17.91
C MET A 84 0.46 14.63 18.00
N GLU A 85 -0.17 14.75 16.85
CA GLU A 85 -1.61 14.99 16.72
C GLU A 85 -2.33 13.70 16.33
N LEU A 86 -3.50 13.47 16.94
CA LEU A 86 -4.37 12.33 16.68
C LEU A 86 -5.63 12.87 16.01
N ALA A 87 -5.83 12.50 14.75
CA ALA A 87 -7.03 12.83 14.00
C ALA A 87 -7.91 11.58 13.82
N GLN A 88 -9.22 11.78 13.72
CA GLN A 88 -10.12 10.68 13.35
C GLN A 88 -9.76 10.21 11.94
N PRO A 89 -9.60 8.89 11.73
CA PRO A 89 -9.22 8.39 10.43
C PRO A 89 -10.35 8.66 9.45
N LYS A 90 -10.03 9.23 8.29
CA LYS A 90 -11.01 9.34 7.21
C LYS A 90 -11.20 7.94 6.65
N ILE A 91 -12.37 7.35 6.91
CA ILE A 91 -12.72 6.05 6.35
C ILE A 91 -12.93 6.27 4.85
N PRO A 92 -12.09 5.70 3.98
CA PRO A 92 -12.38 5.74 2.55
C PRO A 92 -13.69 4.98 2.32
N TYR A 93 -14.60 5.58 1.55
CA TYR A 93 -15.84 4.93 1.15
C TYR A 93 -15.51 3.69 0.31
N LYS A 94 -15.38 2.54 0.96
CA LYS A 94 -15.41 1.24 0.29
C LYS A 94 -16.87 0.91 0.05
N GLU A 95 -17.46 1.58 -0.93
CA GLU A 95 -18.75 1.17 -1.47
C GLU A 95 -18.63 -0.28 -1.92
N THR A 96 -19.20 -1.18 -1.12
CA THR A 96 -19.36 -2.56 -1.53
C THR A 96 -20.47 -2.55 -2.57
N LEU A 97 -20.13 -2.78 -3.85
CA LEU A 97 -21.14 -3.08 -4.87
C LEU A 97 -21.83 -4.41 -4.50
N LYS A 98 -22.81 -4.36 -3.61
CA LYS A 98 -23.77 -5.46 -3.35
C LYS A 98 -24.87 -5.47 -4.40
N ALA A 99 -24.50 -5.35 -5.68
CA ALA A 99 -25.43 -5.55 -6.78
C ALA A 99 -24.85 -6.60 -7.73
N LYS A 100 -25.53 -7.74 -7.83
CA LYS A 100 -25.36 -8.67 -8.95
C LYS A 100 -25.74 -7.93 -10.22
N THR A 101 -24.81 -7.23 -10.84
CA THR A 101 -25.04 -6.67 -12.18
C THR A 101 -23.81 -6.90 -13.03
N THR A 102 -24.04 -7.60 -14.13
CA THR A 102 -23.11 -7.88 -15.22
C THR A 102 -22.58 -6.57 -15.81
N ALA A 103 -21.56 -5.99 -15.21
CA ALA A 103 -20.84 -4.86 -15.77
C ALA A 103 -19.55 -5.36 -16.41
N LYS A 104 -19.50 -5.32 -17.75
CA LYS A 104 -18.26 -5.46 -18.53
C LYS A 104 -17.25 -4.42 -18.03
N VAL A 105 -16.23 -4.86 -17.30
CA VAL A 105 -15.05 -4.04 -17.01
C VAL A 105 -14.24 -3.97 -18.30
N SER A 106 -14.31 -2.83 -18.99
CA SER A 106 -13.38 -2.51 -20.07
C SER A 106 -12.13 -1.91 -19.45
N ILE A 107 -11.10 -2.73 -19.28
CA ILE A 107 -9.82 -2.33 -18.72
C ILE A 107 -9.10 -1.49 -19.79
N LYS A 108 -9.00 -0.18 -19.61
CA LYS A 108 -7.99 0.61 -20.32
C LYS A 108 -6.67 0.44 -19.58
N SER A 109 -5.95 -0.63 -19.89
CA SER A 109 -4.56 -0.78 -19.51
C SER A 109 -3.74 0.27 -20.27
N SER A 110 -3.21 1.26 -19.55
CA SER A 110 -2.15 2.12 -20.09
C SER A 110 -0.86 1.28 -20.13
N PRO A 111 -0.22 1.10 -21.31
CA PRO A 111 0.98 0.28 -21.40
C PRO A 111 2.18 1.02 -20.79
N VAL A 112 2.78 0.41 -19.77
CA VAL A 112 4.10 0.78 -19.24
C VAL A 112 5.12 0.54 -20.34
N VAL A 113 5.81 1.62 -20.75
CA VAL A 113 6.85 1.61 -21.77
C VAL A 113 8.13 1.01 -21.17
N GLY A 114 8.51 -0.17 -21.66
CA GLY A 114 9.78 -0.83 -21.38
C GLY A 114 10.33 -1.43 -22.67
N ALA A 115 11.53 -1.01 -23.04
CA ALA A 115 12.15 -1.14 -24.34
C ALA A 115 12.35 -2.60 -24.82
N SER A 116 12.03 -2.85 -26.09
CA SER A 116 12.56 -3.97 -26.87
C SER A 116 12.78 -3.47 -28.30
N THR A 117 14.04 -3.41 -28.70
CA THR A 117 14.51 -3.09 -30.05
C THR A 117 13.99 -4.11 -31.06
N ALA A 118 13.11 -3.69 -31.97
CA ALA A 118 12.85 -4.41 -33.21
C ALA A 118 12.47 -3.41 -34.31
N THR A 119 13.50 -2.95 -35.00
CA THR A 119 13.41 -2.19 -36.24
C THR A 119 12.77 -3.05 -37.33
N ALA A 120 11.44 -3.14 -37.35
CA ALA A 120 10.69 -3.70 -38.48
C ALA A 120 10.16 -2.54 -39.34
N LEU A 121 11.12 -1.87 -39.99
CA LEU A 121 10.90 -0.88 -41.03
C LEU A 121 10.02 -1.47 -42.14
N LEU A 122 8.84 -0.88 -42.33
CA LEU A 122 8.42 -0.32 -43.62
C LEU A 122 9.04 -0.98 -44.87
N SER A 123 8.63 -2.21 -45.19
CA SER A 123 8.92 -2.83 -46.48
C SER A 123 7.98 -4.02 -46.78
N TRP A 124 6.66 -3.79 -46.78
CA TRP A 124 5.76 -4.78 -47.39
C TRP A 124 4.59 -4.22 -48.20
N SER A 125 4.27 -2.93 -48.09
CA SER A 125 3.34 -2.22 -48.98
C SER A 125 4.01 -1.69 -50.26
N ARG A 126 4.93 -2.46 -50.85
CA ARG A 126 5.45 -2.28 -52.23
C ARG A 126 5.48 -3.57 -53.05
N TRP A 127 5.10 -4.72 -52.47
CA TRP A 127 4.96 -5.99 -53.18
C TRP A 127 3.49 -6.34 -53.49
N ALA A 128 2.52 -5.77 -52.77
CA ALA A 128 1.10 -6.05 -52.99
C ALA A 128 0.50 -5.40 -54.25
N THR A 129 1.20 -4.47 -54.91
CA THR A 129 0.74 -3.84 -56.16
C THR A 129 1.29 -4.49 -57.43
N ALA A 130 2.18 -5.48 -57.32
CA ALA A 130 2.77 -6.15 -58.49
C ALA A 130 1.95 -7.35 -59.02
N SER A 131 1.03 -7.92 -58.23
CA SER A 131 0.24 -9.10 -58.66
C SER A 131 -1.13 -8.78 -59.29
N ILE A 132 -1.60 -7.52 -59.25
CA ILE A 132 -2.91 -7.16 -59.83
C ILE A 132 -2.77 -6.61 -61.26
N LEU A 133 -1.56 -6.25 -61.72
CA LEU A 133 -1.35 -5.72 -63.07
C LEU A 133 -1.15 -6.80 -64.16
N ASN A 134 -1.02 -8.08 -63.79
CA ASN A 134 -0.85 -9.18 -64.76
C ASN A 134 -2.16 -9.91 -65.13
N LEU A 135 -3.32 -9.35 -64.76
CA LEU A 135 -4.64 -9.89 -65.11
C LEU A 135 -5.40 -9.08 -66.18
N LEU A 136 -4.77 -8.06 -66.78
CA LEU A 136 -5.39 -7.21 -67.82
C LEU A 136 -4.67 -7.21 -69.17
N THR A 137 -3.83 -8.22 -69.45
CA THR A 137 -3.20 -8.45 -70.76
C THR A 137 -3.21 -9.94 -71.13
N ARG A 138 -4.38 -10.57 -71.11
CA ARG A 138 -4.65 -11.76 -71.92
C ARG A 138 -6.16 -11.91 -72.16
N SER A 139 -6.53 -11.76 -73.43
CA SER A 139 -7.88 -11.74 -74.05
C SER A 139 -8.60 -10.40 -74.03
#